data_AF-A0A7N2LZC7-F1
#
_entry.id   AF-A0A7N2LZC7-F1
#
_cell.length_a   1.000
_cell.length_b   1.000
_cell.length_c   1.000
_cell.angle_alpha   90.00
_cell.angle_beta   90.00
_cell.angle_gamma   90.00
#
_symmetry.space_group_name_H-M   'P 1'
#
loop_
_entity.id
_entity.type
_entity.pdbx_description
1 polymer ?
#
loop_
_entity_poly.entity_id
_entity_poly.type
_entity_poly.pdbx_seq_one_letter_code
_entity_poly.pdbx_strand_id
1 'polypeptide(L)'
;MALVRIEETPRWKKLLGYVGPGFLVSVAYLDPGNLETDLQAGADHKFELLWIVLVGPSFALTIQSRSANLGVATGKHLAEHCKAEYPTSVNYCLWILAEVAVIAADIPEVVGTAFPLHILFKVPIWIGVLLAGLNTLLLLGLQRYGIRKLEGVIGLLVMVLGCCFFTVMVHAKPSAEEILTGMFVPKLNGPRATSDAIALLGALIMP
;
A
#
# COMPACT_ATOMS: atom_id res chain seq x y z
N MET A 1 30.38 22.19 14.26
CA MET A 1 30.80 22.71 12.94
C MET A 1 31.27 21.54 12.10
N ALA A 2 30.35 20.87 11.40
CA ALA A 2 30.67 19.88 10.37
C ALA A 2 30.03 20.40 9.09
N LEU A 3 30.86 20.91 8.19
CA LEU A 3 30.46 21.47 6.92
C LEU A 3 29.86 20.34 6.07
N VAL A 4 28.53 20.27 6.01
CA VAL A 4 27.83 19.52 4.97
C VAL A 4 28.22 20.21 3.67
N ARG A 5 29.16 19.58 2.94
CA ARG A 5 29.49 19.94 1.58
C ARG A 5 28.21 19.76 0.77
N ILE A 6 27.50 20.86 0.52
CA ILE A 6 26.34 20.85 -0.37
C ILE A 6 26.93 20.67 -1.77
N GLU A 7 27.14 19.43 -2.19
CA GLU A 7 27.35 19.14 -3.60
C GLU A 7 26.15 19.69 -4.37
N GLU A 8 26.42 20.51 -5.39
CA GLU A 8 25.48 21.00 -6.38
C GLU A 8 25.03 19.85 -7.29
N THR A 9 24.45 18.80 -6.71
CA THR A 9 23.75 17.80 -7.49
C THR A 9 22.47 18.43 -8.03
N PRO A 10 22.15 18.26 -9.33
CA PRO A 10 20.95 18.82 -9.93
C PRO A 10 19.71 18.39 -9.14
N ARG A 11 18.73 19.28 -9.04
CA ARG A 11 17.51 19.11 -8.23
C ARG A 11 16.81 17.76 -8.44
N TRP A 12 16.92 17.21 -9.65
CA TRP A 12 16.42 15.89 -10.05
C TRP A 12 17.20 14.72 -9.42
N LYS A 13 18.53 14.80 -9.32
CA LYS A 13 19.36 13.80 -8.63
C LYS A 13 19.15 13.84 -7.11
N LYS A 14 18.93 15.04 -6.54
CA LYS A 14 18.53 15.18 -5.14
C LYS A 14 17.15 14.57 -4.90
N LEU A 15 16.18 14.85 -5.77
CA LEU A 15 14.84 14.27 -5.72
C LEU A 15 14.91 12.74 -5.73
N LEU A 16 15.62 12.15 -6.70
CA LEU A 16 15.83 10.70 -6.82
C LEU A 16 16.45 10.06 -5.56
N GLY A 17 17.28 10.80 -4.83
CA GLY A 17 17.84 10.35 -3.55
C GLY A 17 16.83 10.26 -2.40
N TYR A 18 15.68 10.94 -2.51
CA TYR A 18 14.62 11.01 -1.50
C TYR A 18 13.29 10.36 -1.93
N VAL A 19 13.20 9.82 -3.15
CA VAL A 19 12.00 9.09 -3.62
C VAL A 19 11.78 7.78 -2.84
N GLY A 20 12.86 7.16 -2.38
CA GLY A 20 12.86 5.84 -1.75
C GLY A 20 11.82 5.62 -0.64
N PRO A 21 11.77 6.46 0.41
CA PRO A 21 10.78 6.32 1.48
C PRO A 21 9.33 6.45 0.99
N GLY A 22 9.05 7.38 0.08
CA GLY A 22 7.70 7.54 -0.48
C GLY A 22 7.29 6.35 -1.36
N PHE A 23 8.26 5.78 -2.08
CA PHE A 23 8.04 4.57 -2.87
C PHE A 23 7.69 3.36 -1.98
N LEU A 24 8.45 3.15 -0.89
CA LEU A 24 8.16 2.09 0.08
C LEU A 24 6.76 2.21 0.70
N VAL A 25 6.35 3.44 1.05
CA VAL A 25 5.00 3.69 1.57
C VAL A 25 3.93 3.40 0.51
N SER A 26 4.19 3.73 -0.76
CA SER A 26 3.23 3.51 -1.85
C SER A 26 3.01 2.02 -2.15
N VAL A 27 4.02 1.18 -1.90
CA VAL A 27 3.91 -0.28 -2.10
C VAL A 27 2.89 -0.91 -1.14
N ALA A 28 2.73 -0.34 0.06
CA ALA A 28 1.74 -0.81 1.02
C ALA A 28 0.29 -0.67 0.52
N TYR A 29 0.04 0.20 -0.46
CA TYR A 29 -1.27 0.36 -1.11
C TYR A 29 -1.50 -0.64 -2.26
N LEU A 30 -0.49 -1.44 -2.61
CA LEU A 30 -0.54 -2.48 -3.64
C LEU A 30 -0.51 -3.88 -3.01
N ASP A 31 -0.88 -3.98 -1.74
CA ASP A 31 -0.97 -5.24 -1.01
C ASP A 31 -2.13 -6.10 -1.53
N PRO A 32 -2.09 -7.43 -1.30
CA PRO A 32 -3.14 -8.32 -1.75
C PRO A 32 -4.53 -7.99 -1.20
N GLY A 33 -4.64 -7.36 -0.02
CA GLY A 33 -5.91 -6.96 0.56
C GLY A 33 -6.60 -5.86 -0.25
N ASN A 34 -5.87 -4.79 -0.57
CA ASN A 34 -6.42 -3.74 -1.43
C ASN A 34 -6.75 -4.27 -2.84
N LEU A 35 -5.86 -5.11 -3.41
CA LEU A 35 -6.11 -5.74 -4.71
C LEU A 35 -7.37 -6.62 -4.72
N GLU A 36 -7.62 -7.38 -3.65
CA GLU A 36 -8.83 -8.19 -3.52
C GLU A 36 -10.09 -7.31 -3.53
N THR A 37 -10.09 -6.23 -2.74
CA THR A 37 -11.24 -5.31 -2.68
C THR A 37 -11.50 -4.60 -4.01
N ASP A 38 -10.45 -4.17 -4.71
CA ASP A 38 -10.56 -3.54 -6.03
C ASP A 38 -11.08 -4.52 -7.09
N LEU A 39 -10.59 -5.76 -7.08
CA LEU A 39 -11.04 -6.81 -8.00
C LEU A 39 -12.49 -7.23 -7.73
N GLN A 40 -12.88 -7.32 -6.47
CA GLN A 40 -14.26 -7.63 -6.08
C GLN A 40 -15.22 -6.50 -6.50
N ALA A 41 -14.87 -5.25 -6.21
CA ALA A 41 -15.63 -4.09 -6.63
C ALA A 41 -15.76 -4.03 -8.17
N GLY A 42 -14.69 -4.32 -8.90
CA GLY A 42 -14.70 -4.41 -10.35
C GLY A 42 -15.55 -5.57 -10.90
N ALA A 43 -15.60 -6.70 -10.21
CA ALA A 43 -16.42 -7.85 -10.59
C ALA A 43 -17.91 -7.57 -10.40
N ASP A 44 -18.29 -6.96 -9.28
CA ASP A 44 -19.69 -6.70 -8.92
C ASP A 44 -20.26 -5.46 -9.61
N HIS A 45 -19.44 -4.41 -9.79
CA HIS A 45 -19.88 -3.09 -10.23
C HIS A 45 -19.18 -2.59 -11.51
N LYS A 46 -18.38 -3.43 -12.18
CA LYS A 46 -17.62 -3.06 -13.39
C LYS A 46 -16.79 -1.78 -13.16
N PHE A 47 -17.10 -0.70 -13.87
CA PHE A 47 -16.37 0.57 -13.81
C PHE A 47 -17.08 1.63 -12.94
N GLU A 48 -18.20 1.30 -12.31
CA GLU A 48 -19.03 2.27 -11.59
C GLU A 48 -18.31 2.90 -10.39
N LEU A 49 -17.46 2.13 -9.69
CA LEU A 49 -16.73 2.57 -8.51
C LEU A 49 -15.34 3.15 -8.84
N LEU A 50 -14.98 3.27 -10.11
CA LEU A 50 -13.64 3.67 -10.55
C LEU A 50 -13.30 5.12 -10.15
N TRP A 51 -14.29 6.01 -10.08
CA TRP A 51 -14.11 7.36 -9.57
C TRP A 51 -13.65 7.38 -8.09
N ILE A 52 -14.05 6.38 -7.28
CA ILE A 52 -13.63 6.26 -5.88
C ILE A 52 -12.16 5.90 -5.81
N VAL A 53 -11.73 4.93 -6.62
CA VAL A 53 -10.32 4.53 -6.73
C VAL A 53 -9.45 5.69 -7.25
N LEU A 54 -10.02 6.60 -8.05
CA LEU A 54 -9.33 7.80 -8.52
C LEU A 54 -9.19 8.88 -7.44
N VAL A 55 -10.27 9.18 -6.71
CA VAL A 55 -10.30 10.26 -5.71
C VAL A 55 -9.71 9.81 -4.38
N GLY A 56 -9.91 8.54 -4.00
CA GLY A 56 -9.47 7.94 -2.75
C GLY A 56 -8.00 8.20 -2.40
N PRO A 57 -7.05 7.88 -3.30
CA PRO A 57 -5.64 8.12 -3.08
C PRO A 57 -5.29 9.58 -2.78
N SER A 58 -6.09 10.57 -3.19
CA SER A 58 -5.83 11.97 -2.85
C SER A 58 -5.93 12.25 -1.34
N PHE A 59 -6.83 11.56 -0.63
CA PHE A 59 -6.96 11.65 0.82
C PHE A 59 -5.77 10.98 1.51
N ALA A 60 -5.41 9.77 1.06
CA ALA A 60 -4.24 9.05 1.53
C ALA A 60 -2.95 9.87 1.33
N LEU A 61 -2.73 10.45 0.15
CA LEU A 61 -1.57 11.31 -0.12
C LEU A 61 -1.51 12.52 0.81
N THR A 62 -2.67 13.11 1.13
CA THR A 62 -2.74 14.24 2.06
C THR A 62 -2.31 13.82 3.46
N ILE A 63 -2.82 12.70 3.97
CA ILE A 63 -2.50 12.18 5.30
C ILE A 63 -1.03 11.75 5.36
N GLN A 64 -0.56 10.96 4.39
CA GLN A 64 0.83 10.50 4.35
C GLN A 64 1.82 11.66 4.19
N SER A 65 1.47 12.71 3.43
CA SER A 65 2.29 13.92 3.35
C SER A 65 2.40 14.63 4.70
N ARG A 66 1.33 14.70 5.49
CA ARG A 66 1.36 15.30 6.84
C ARG A 66 2.21 14.45 7.80
N SER A 67 2.05 13.13 7.79
CA SER A 67 2.86 12.21 8.58
C SER A 67 4.35 12.30 8.24
N ALA A 68 4.68 12.37 6.95
CA ALA A 68 6.06 12.57 6.49
C ALA A 68 6.61 13.94 6.92
N ASN A 69 5.83 15.01 6.75
CA ASN A 69 6.23 16.36 7.17
C ASN A 69 6.46 16.46 8.68
N LEU A 70 5.64 15.78 9.50
CA LEU A 70 5.84 15.69 10.94
C LEU A 70 7.20 15.04 11.27
N GLY A 71 7.49 13.90 10.63
CA GLY A 71 8.77 13.19 10.81
C GLY A 71 9.98 14.04 10.40
N VAL A 72 9.89 14.74 9.26
CA VAL A 72 10.96 15.61 8.76
C VAL A 72 11.15 16.85 9.64
N ALA A 73 10.07 17.48 10.10
CA ALA A 73 10.15 18.71 10.91
C ALA A 73 10.62 18.46 12.34
N THR A 74 10.24 17.32 12.93
CA THR A 74 10.50 17.03 14.36
C THR A 74 11.61 16.01 14.60
N GLY A 75 11.98 15.24 13.58
CA GLY A 75 12.92 14.11 13.71
C GLY A 75 12.37 12.91 14.48
N LYS A 76 11.06 12.90 14.79
CA LYS A 76 10.38 11.90 15.60
C LYS A 76 9.18 11.31 14.85
N HIS A 77 8.87 10.05 15.09
CA HIS A 77 7.70 9.40 14.49
C HIS A 77 6.41 9.71 15.26
N LEU A 78 5.24 9.51 14.63
CA LEU A 78 3.94 9.86 15.21
C LEU A 78 3.73 9.22 16.60
N ALA A 79 4.10 7.95 16.77
CA ALA A 79 3.95 7.26 18.06
C ALA A 79 4.81 7.87 19.20
N GLU A 80 5.95 8.50 18.91
CA GLU A 80 6.72 9.22 19.93
C GLU A 80 6.01 10.49 20.40
N HIS A 81 5.34 11.20 19.47
CA HIS A 81 4.53 12.36 19.80
C HIS A 81 3.29 11.95 20.61
N CYS A 82 2.60 10.88 20.20
CA CYS A 82 1.49 10.34 20.98
C CYS A 82 1.93 9.98 22.40
N LYS A 83 3.09 9.32 22.54
CA LYS A 83 3.63 8.94 23.85
C LYS A 83 3.95 10.15 24.74
N ALA A 84 4.40 11.24 24.15
CA ALA A 84 4.74 12.47 24.89
C ALA A 84 3.51 13.29 25.29
N GLU A 85 2.46 13.29 24.46
CA GLU A 85 1.27 14.13 24.65
C GLU A 85 0.19 13.46 25.49
N TYR A 86 0.00 12.13 25.34
CA TYR A 86 -1.11 11.41 25.97
C TYR A 86 -0.73 10.73 27.29
N PRO A 87 -1.69 10.55 28.22
CA PRO A 87 -1.48 9.80 29.44
C PRO A 87 -1.19 8.32 29.15
N THR A 88 -0.51 7.65 30.08
CA THR A 88 0.00 6.28 29.90
C THR A 88 -1.09 5.27 29.53
N SER A 89 -2.31 5.41 30.04
CA SER A 89 -3.45 4.55 29.71
C SER A 89 -3.85 4.63 28.22
N VAL A 90 -3.90 5.84 27.67
CA VAL A 90 -4.22 6.07 26.24
C VAL A 90 -3.09 5.55 25.36
N ASN A 91 -1.83 5.72 25.78
CA ASN A 91 -0.69 5.19 25.04
C ASN A 91 -0.73 3.66 24.90
N TYR A 92 -1.06 2.93 25.97
CA TYR A 92 -1.24 1.49 25.89
C TYR A 92 -2.41 1.09 24.99
N CYS A 93 -3.51 1.84 25.03
CA CYS A 93 -4.65 1.60 24.14
C CYS A 93 -4.26 1.81 22.67
N LEU A 94 -3.58 2.92 22.35
CA LEU A 94 -3.08 3.22 21.00
C LEU A 94 -2.09 2.15 20.52
N TRP A 95 -1.20 1.70 21.39
CA TRP A 95 -0.25 0.62 21.06
C TRP A 95 -0.97 -0.69 20.73
N ILE A 96 -1.93 -1.13 21.56
CA ILE A 96 -2.71 -2.34 21.26
C ILE A 96 -3.47 -2.21 19.95
N LEU A 97 -4.10 -1.06 19.69
CA LEU A 97 -4.82 -0.82 18.44
C LEU A 97 -3.88 -0.89 17.22
N ALA A 98 -2.69 -0.29 17.31
CA ALA A 98 -1.69 -0.35 16.25
C ALA A 98 -1.20 -1.79 16.01
N GLU A 99 -0.89 -2.56 17.06
CA GLU A 99 -0.49 -3.96 16.93
C GLU A 99 -1.58 -4.81 16.28
N VAL A 100 -2.84 -4.63 16.70
CA VAL A 100 -3.99 -5.33 16.08
C VAL A 100 -4.16 -4.92 14.62
N ALA A 101 -3.98 -3.65 14.28
CA ALA A 101 -4.07 -3.18 12.90
C ALA A 101 -2.96 -3.77 12.01
N VAL A 102 -1.72 -3.83 12.50
CA VAL A 102 -0.60 -4.45 11.77
C VAL A 102 -0.84 -5.95 11.56
N ILE A 103 -1.31 -6.67 12.59
CA ILE A 103 -1.66 -8.10 12.45
C ILE A 103 -2.80 -8.28 11.44
N ALA A 104 -3.82 -7.41 11.48
CA ALA A 104 -4.95 -7.49 10.55
C ALA A 104 -4.51 -7.22 9.10
N ALA A 105 -3.59 -6.28 8.87
CA ALA A 105 -3.03 -6.00 7.55
C ALA A 105 -2.16 -7.13 7.00
N ASP A 106 -1.47 -7.88 7.86
CA ASP A 106 -0.59 -9.00 7.46
C ASP A 106 -1.39 -10.25 7.03
N ILE A 107 -2.63 -10.43 7.51
CA ILE A 107 -3.47 -11.59 7.17
C ILE A 107 -3.70 -11.70 5.65
N PRO A 108 -4.19 -10.66 4.94
CA PRO A 108 -4.28 -10.68 3.48
C PRO A 108 -2.94 -10.90 2.77
N GLU A 109 -1.82 -10.40 3.30
CA GLU A 109 -0.49 -10.63 2.68
C GLU A 109 -0.09 -12.10 2.68
N VAL A 110 -0.29 -12.78 3.82
CA VAL A 110 0.00 -14.21 3.97
C VAL A 110 -0.91 -15.04 3.07
N VAL A 111 -2.21 -14.72 3.05
CA VAL A 111 -3.21 -15.38 2.20
C VAL A 111 -2.89 -15.15 0.71
N GLY A 112 -2.60 -13.91 0.34
CA GLY A 112 -2.24 -13.48 -1.01
C GLY A 112 -0.94 -14.10 -1.53
N THR A 113 -0.08 -14.60 -0.64
CA THR A 113 1.10 -15.39 -1.02
C THR A 113 0.78 -16.89 -1.11
N ALA A 114 0.02 -17.43 -0.17
CA ALA A 114 -0.25 -18.86 -0.08
C ALA A 114 -1.17 -19.37 -1.20
N PHE A 115 -2.21 -18.61 -1.59
CA PHE A 115 -3.17 -19.03 -2.62
C PHE A 115 -2.55 -19.13 -4.02
N PRO A 116 -1.78 -18.14 -4.51
CA PRO A 116 -1.09 -18.28 -5.79
C PRO A 116 -0.14 -19.47 -5.83
N LEU A 117 0.62 -19.72 -4.75
CA LEU A 117 1.50 -20.90 -4.66
C LEU A 117 0.72 -22.21 -4.78
N HIS A 118 -0.47 -22.27 -4.17
CA HIS A 118 -1.36 -23.42 -4.32
C HIS A 118 -1.87 -23.58 -5.76
N ILE A 119 -2.23 -22.49 -6.42
CA ILE A 119 -2.77 -22.53 -7.79
C ILE A 119 -1.68 -22.90 -8.81
N LEU A 120 -0.50 -22.26 -8.73
CA LEU A 120 0.61 -22.40 -9.67
C LEU A 120 1.38 -23.72 -9.49
N PHE A 121 1.72 -24.09 -8.26
CA PHE A 121 2.62 -25.19 -7.97
C PHE A 121 1.94 -26.39 -7.29
N LYS A 122 0.62 -26.30 -7.05
CA LYS A 122 -0.17 -27.31 -6.33
C LYS A 122 0.38 -27.61 -4.93
N VAL A 123 1.08 -26.65 -4.33
CA VAL A 123 1.61 -26.73 -2.97
C VAL A 123 0.46 -26.63 -1.96
N PRO A 124 0.40 -27.48 -0.91
CA PRO A 124 -0.61 -27.35 0.14
C PRO A 124 -0.59 -25.97 0.81
N ILE A 125 -1.76 -25.43 1.13
CA ILE A 125 -1.92 -24.07 1.69
C ILE A 125 -1.09 -23.88 2.96
N TRP A 126 -1.03 -24.87 3.85
CA TRP A 126 -0.25 -24.79 5.09
C TRP A 126 1.25 -24.60 4.82
N ILE A 127 1.80 -25.19 3.76
CA ILE A 127 3.18 -24.97 3.33
C ILE A 127 3.32 -23.55 2.75
N GLY A 128 2.34 -23.10 1.97
CA GLY A 128 2.31 -21.73 1.43
C GLY A 128 2.36 -20.67 2.53
N VAL A 129 1.61 -20.85 3.62
CA VAL A 129 1.62 -19.97 4.80
C VAL A 129 2.99 -19.96 5.48
N LEU A 130 3.61 -21.12 5.66
CA LEU A 130 4.96 -21.20 6.24
C LEU A 130 6.01 -20.51 5.35
N LEU A 131 5.90 -20.66 4.03
CA LEU A 131 6.77 -19.98 3.07
C LEU A 131 6.56 -18.47 3.08
N ALA A 132 5.31 -17.99 3.23
CA ALA A 132 5.02 -16.57 3.37
C ALA A 132 5.71 -15.99 4.62
N GLY A 133 5.56 -16.65 5.78
CA GLY A 133 6.26 -16.22 7.00
C GLY A 133 7.78 -16.23 6.86
N LEU A 134 8.35 -17.25 6.20
CA LEU A 134 9.78 -17.31 5.91
C LEU A 134 10.23 -16.17 4.97
N ASN A 135 9.42 -15.82 3.98
CA ASN A 135 9.67 -14.69 3.09
C ASN A 135 9.69 -13.35 3.84
N THR A 136 8.75 -13.13 4.76
CA THR A 136 8.73 -11.92 5.60
C THR A 136 9.97 -11.81 6.49
N LEU A 137 10.37 -12.92 7.13
CA LEU A 137 11.61 -12.98 7.90
C LEU A 137 12.86 -12.73 7.04
N LEU A 138 12.86 -13.21 5.80
CA LEU A 138 13.95 -12.99 4.85
C LEU A 138 14.01 -11.51 4.42
N LEU A 139 12.87 -10.86 4.17
CA LEU A 139 12.80 -9.42 3.86
C LEU A 139 13.27 -8.57 5.05
N LEU A 140 12.86 -8.89 6.27
CA LEU A 140 13.38 -8.27 7.51
C LEU A 140 14.89 -8.50 7.66
N GLY A 141 15.38 -9.68 7.30
CA GLY A 141 16.81 -9.97 7.23
C GLY A 141 17.53 -9.09 6.21
N LEU A 142 16.93 -8.88 5.04
CA LEU A 142 17.47 -8.09 3.94
C LEU A 142 17.51 -6.59 4.26
N GLN A 143 16.61 -6.08 5.10
CA GLN A 143 16.66 -4.70 5.59
C GLN A 143 18.01 -4.36 6.23
N ARG A 144 18.69 -5.33 6.87
CA ARG A 144 20.04 -5.13 7.44
C ARG A 144 21.13 -4.88 6.40
N TYR A 145 20.92 -5.26 5.14
CA TYR A 145 21.90 -5.08 4.05
C TYR A 145 21.78 -3.73 3.31
N GLY A 146 20.81 -2.89 3.69
CA GLY A 146 20.70 -1.50 3.25
C GLY A 146 19.39 -1.18 2.51
N ILE A 147 18.71 -0.14 2.97
CA ILE A 147 17.38 0.31 2.53
C ILE A 147 17.32 0.56 1.01
N ARG A 148 18.36 1.17 0.42
CA ARG A 148 18.40 1.47 -1.02
C ARG A 148 18.35 0.24 -1.92
N LYS A 149 18.93 -0.89 -1.48
CA LYS A 149 18.88 -2.14 -2.25
C LYS A 149 17.49 -2.77 -2.16
N LEU A 150 16.88 -2.71 -0.98
CA LEU A 150 15.51 -3.17 -0.75
C LEU A 150 14.51 -2.40 -1.62
N GLU A 151 14.63 -1.07 -1.68
CA GLU A 151 13.81 -0.21 -2.56
C GLU A 151 13.91 -0.64 -4.03
N GLY A 152 15.13 -0.96 -4.51
CA GLY A 152 15.33 -1.44 -5.87
C GLY A 152 14.67 -2.79 -6.15
N VAL A 153 14.76 -3.74 -5.20
CA VAL A 153 14.12 -5.06 -5.31
C VAL A 153 12.60 -4.92 -5.32
N ILE A 154 12.04 -4.16 -4.37
CA ILE A 154 10.59 -3.91 -4.31
C ILE A 154 10.12 -3.16 -5.57
N GLY A 155 10.89 -2.20 -6.05
CA GLY A 155 10.65 -1.48 -7.31
C GLY A 155 10.53 -2.40 -8.51
N LEU A 156 11.44 -3.38 -8.61
CA LEU A 156 11.39 -4.40 -9.65
C LEU A 156 10.12 -5.27 -9.51
N LEU A 157 9.76 -5.71 -8.31
CA LEU A 157 8.58 -6.53 -8.07
C LEU A 157 7.29 -5.80 -8.46
N VAL A 158 7.14 -4.53 -8.04
CA VAL A 158 5.99 -3.69 -8.43
C VAL A 158 5.94 -3.47 -9.94
N MET A 159 7.08 -3.28 -10.60
CA MET A 159 7.11 -3.16 -12.06
C MET A 159 6.63 -4.44 -12.74
N VAL A 160 7.06 -5.61 -12.26
CA VAL A 160 6.60 -6.91 -12.79
C VAL A 160 5.09 -7.06 -12.59
N LEU A 161 4.57 -6.71 -11.42
CA LEU A 161 3.14 -6.71 -11.11
C LEU A 161 2.36 -5.80 -12.08
N GLY A 162 2.83 -4.56 -12.26
CA GLY A 162 2.23 -3.58 -13.17
C GLY A 162 2.23 -4.07 -14.63
N CYS A 163 3.33 -4.65 -15.10
CA CYS A 163 3.41 -5.25 -16.43
C CYS A 163 2.42 -6.42 -16.61
N CYS A 164 2.23 -7.24 -15.57
CA CYS A 164 1.27 -8.34 -15.59
C CYS A 164 -0.17 -7.82 -15.74
N PHE A 165 -0.60 -6.90 -14.87
CA PHE A 165 -1.94 -6.31 -14.94
C PHE A 165 -2.17 -5.53 -16.23
N PHE A 166 -1.16 -4.79 -16.71
CA PHE A 166 -1.24 -4.10 -17.99
C PHE A 166 -1.47 -5.06 -19.15
N THR A 167 -0.75 -6.20 -19.17
CA THR A 167 -0.94 -7.24 -20.17
C THR A 167 -2.34 -7.84 -20.11
N VAL A 168 -2.87 -8.07 -18.92
CA VAL A 168 -4.26 -8.55 -18.73
C VAL A 168 -5.27 -7.53 -19.24
N MET A 169 -5.11 -6.24 -18.93
CA MET A 169 -5.99 -5.18 -19.42
C MET A 169 -6.00 -5.06 -20.95
N VAL A 170 -4.83 -5.15 -21.59
CA VAL A 170 -4.73 -5.11 -23.07
C VAL A 170 -5.46 -6.29 -23.71
N HIS A 171 -5.38 -7.48 -23.12
CA HIS A 171 -6.11 -8.66 -23.61
C HIS A 171 -7.62 -8.58 -23.34
N ALA A 172 -8.03 -8.00 -22.21
CA ALA A 172 -9.43 -7.86 -21.83
C ALA A 172 -10.20 -6.90 -22.76
N LYS A 173 -9.50 -5.99 -23.47
CA LYS A 173 -10.06 -4.99 -24.39
C LYS A 173 -11.30 -4.27 -23.81
N PRO A 174 -11.19 -3.65 -22.62
CA PRO A 174 -12.31 -2.93 -22.03
C PRO A 174 -12.70 -1.75 -22.91
N SER A 175 -13.99 -1.40 -22.91
CA SER A 175 -14.45 -0.25 -23.68
C SER A 175 -13.93 1.05 -23.03
N ALA A 176 -13.26 1.88 -23.82
CA ALA A 176 -12.69 3.13 -23.30
C ALA A 176 -13.78 4.11 -22.81
N GLU A 177 -14.96 4.03 -23.41
CA GLU A 177 -16.12 4.85 -23.03
C GLU A 177 -16.67 4.47 -21.64
N GLU A 178 -16.80 3.17 -21.33
CA GLU A 178 -17.23 2.75 -19.99
C GLU A 178 -16.20 3.07 -18.90
N ILE A 179 -14.90 2.99 -19.22
CA ILE A 179 -13.83 3.41 -18.30
C ILE A 179 -13.95 4.90 -18.02
N LEU A 180 -14.00 5.74 -19.06
CA LEU A 180 -14.06 7.20 -18.89
C LEU A 180 -15.34 7.63 -18.15
N THR A 181 -16.48 7.03 -18.47
CA THR A 181 -17.72 7.30 -17.73
C THR A 181 -17.63 6.85 -16.29
N GLY A 182 -17.04 5.69 -16.00
CA GLY A 182 -16.80 5.20 -14.64
C GLY A 182 -15.82 6.06 -13.82
N MET A 183 -14.83 6.67 -14.47
CA MET A 183 -13.84 7.54 -13.81
C MET A 183 -14.41 8.91 -13.41
N PHE A 184 -15.31 9.49 -14.23
CA PHE A 184 -15.73 10.89 -14.09
C PHE A 184 -17.21 11.08 -13.75
N VAL A 185 -18.05 10.06 -13.94
CA VAL A 185 -19.48 10.13 -13.64
C VAL A 185 -19.75 9.31 -12.37
N PRO A 186 -19.86 9.96 -11.19
CA PRO A 186 -20.14 9.25 -9.96
C PRO A 186 -21.55 8.65 -10.02
N LYS A 187 -21.63 7.32 -10.04
CA LYS A 187 -22.87 6.56 -9.94
C LYS A 187 -22.74 5.58 -8.78
N LEU A 188 -23.83 5.41 -8.04
CA LEU A 188 -23.94 4.47 -6.92
C LEU A 188 -25.32 3.81 -6.98
N ASN A 189 -25.40 2.71 -7.71
CA ASN A 189 -26.63 1.99 -7.99
C ASN A 189 -26.90 0.97 -6.87
N GLY A 190 -27.51 1.48 -5.81
CA GLY A 190 -28.11 0.67 -4.75
C GLY A 190 -27.23 0.41 -3.53
N PRO A 191 -27.75 -0.36 -2.55
CA PRO A 191 -27.13 -0.51 -1.23
C PRO A 191 -25.79 -1.25 -1.28
N ARG A 192 -25.63 -2.20 -2.20
CA ARG A 192 -24.40 -2.99 -2.38
C ARG A 192 -23.24 -2.12 -2.87
N ALA A 193 -23.47 -1.33 -3.92
CA ALA A 193 -22.49 -0.37 -4.43
C ALA A 193 -22.05 0.64 -3.36
N THR A 194 -22.96 1.03 -2.48
CA THR A 194 -22.64 1.94 -1.37
C THR A 194 -21.78 1.24 -0.31
N SER A 195 -22.05 -0.03 0.00
CA SER A 195 -21.23 -0.82 0.91
C SER A 195 -19.80 -0.96 0.39
N ASP A 196 -19.64 -1.29 -0.89
CA ASP A 196 -18.33 -1.49 -1.51
C ASP A 196 -17.59 -0.17 -1.68
N ALA A 197 -18.30 0.92 -1.98
CA ALA A 197 -17.75 2.27 -1.96
C ALA A 197 -17.18 2.66 -0.57
N ILE A 198 -17.92 2.35 0.49
CA ILE A 198 -17.46 2.60 1.87
C ILE A 198 -16.26 1.73 2.20
N ALA A 199 -16.25 0.46 1.78
CA ALA A 199 -15.12 -0.44 1.98
C ALA A 199 -13.86 0.07 1.27
N LEU A 200 -13.97 0.45 -0.01
CA LEU A 200 -12.88 1.02 -0.80
C LEU A 200 -12.33 2.29 -0.15
N LEU A 201 -13.20 3.22 0.29
CA LEU A 201 -12.74 4.44 0.97
C LEU A 201 -12.13 4.17 2.34
N GLY A 202 -12.67 3.22 3.10
CA GLY A 202 -12.21 2.87 4.43
C GLY A 202 -10.85 2.18 4.43
N ALA A 203 -10.57 1.35 3.42
CA ALA A 203 -9.32 0.61 3.30
C ALA A 203 -8.12 1.46 2.86
N LEU A 204 -8.36 2.70 2.38
CA LEU A 204 -7.30 3.56 1.84
C LEU A 204 -6.23 3.94 2.87
N ILE A 205 -6.53 4.00 4.15
CA ILE A 205 -5.58 4.52 5.13
C ILE A 205 -5.16 3.40 6.06
N MET A 206 -3.90 2.99 5.94
CA MET A 206 -3.26 2.10 6.90
C MET A 206 -2.75 2.93 8.09
N PRO A 207 -3.21 2.65 9.33
CA PRO A 207 -2.84 3.39 10.54
C PRO A 207 -1.41 3.15 11.02
#